data_AF-A0A2D9TSZ9-F1
#
_entry.id   AF-A0A2D9TSZ9-F1
#
_cell.length_a   1.000
_cell.length_b   1.000
_cell.length_c   1.000
_cell.angle_alpha   90.00
_cell.angle_beta   90.00
_cell.angle_gamma   90.00
#
_symmetry.space_group_name_H-M   'P 1'
#
loop_
_entity.id
_entity.type
_entity.pdbx_description
1 polymer ?
#
loop_
_entity_poly.entity_id
_entity_poly.type
_entity_poly.pdbx_seq_one_letter_code
_entity_poly.pdbx_strand_id
1 'polypeptide(L)'
;MTEAATETEESTLDWIWGAIQGDFNENPTIGQIITNAAITAIPLVDQVADGRDLVANLKALIWDKRYNEMAVWVGLFFTLIGLIPSLGSLLKGVLKLIYRGAKLDDVFRAFNALAKGNAWEWLKKLRAGELRQHADEAARMLKQVFDNIIATLKEALSYVPSWADDLYKNISDLIAEMRAIRDQIDEMFGKITADLEAKLDDLLKQQADNSVEGNSRQTLMMRQEAEAPKRTDDFGKNLSNMSEADAKRIIESSSKAQLKKLAATSRAGVSELGILSKNYENLPAKIPSFPGVSVDGKNFTITDDKAYMQNLEAMYETSGNPLHSKTKTMIQNQLDVIKSRRPPVSDTLAGLPGLHAEVQSTNDIYGQLEKKGLNPFSYDDKIEVVTYKIAPSSGQGGEFNACTNCSGILKPPIKILTGRKS
;
A
#
# COMPACT_ATOMS: atom_id res chain seq x y z
N MET A 1 33.92 11.66 -3.81
CA MET A 1 33.54 10.27 -3.49
C MET A 1 32.04 10.04 -3.72
N THR A 2 31.44 10.57 -4.79
CA THR A 2 29.98 10.54 -5.00
C THR A 2 29.54 9.98 -6.35
N GLU A 3 30.45 9.77 -7.31
CA GLU A 3 30.10 9.25 -8.66
C GLU A 3 30.00 7.72 -8.73
N ALA A 4 30.70 6.98 -7.86
CA ALA A 4 30.70 5.51 -7.89
C ALA A 4 29.43 4.87 -7.31
N ALA A 5 28.66 5.59 -6.48
CA ALA A 5 27.43 5.06 -5.89
C ALA A 5 26.22 5.18 -6.84
N THR A 6 26.22 6.19 -7.71
CA THR A 6 25.13 6.47 -8.66
C THR A 6 25.10 5.48 -9.83
N GLU A 7 26.26 5.10 -10.38
CA GLU A 7 26.32 4.12 -11.49
C GLU A 7 25.85 2.72 -11.07
N THR A 8 26.14 2.31 -9.83
CA THR A 8 25.74 0.98 -9.30
C THR A 8 24.25 0.88 -8.98
N GLU A 9 23.61 1.98 -8.56
CA GLU A 9 22.17 2.01 -8.33
C GLU A 9 21.40 1.98 -9.64
N GLU A 10 21.80 2.77 -10.64
CA GLU A 10 21.17 2.78 -11.97
C GLU A 10 21.27 1.41 -12.65
N SER A 11 22.45 0.76 -12.61
CA SER A 11 22.61 -0.58 -13.20
C SER A 11 21.80 -1.66 -12.49
N THR A 12 21.62 -1.53 -11.17
CA THR A 12 20.82 -2.47 -10.37
C THR A 12 19.33 -2.28 -10.62
N LEU A 13 18.88 -1.03 -10.77
CA LEU A 13 17.50 -0.70 -11.10
C LEU A 13 17.12 -1.11 -12.52
N ASP A 14 18.02 -0.92 -13.50
CA ASP A 14 17.82 -1.37 -14.88
C ASP A 14 17.73 -2.89 -14.99
N TRP A 15 18.56 -3.61 -14.21
CA TRP A 15 18.49 -5.07 -14.13
C TRP A 15 17.18 -5.55 -13.50
N ILE A 16 16.76 -4.93 -12.38
CA ILE A 16 15.47 -5.21 -11.71
C ILE A 16 14.31 -4.93 -12.68
N TRP A 17 14.38 -3.82 -13.42
CA TRP A 17 13.36 -3.42 -14.39
C TRP A 17 13.26 -4.39 -15.56
N GLY A 18 14.40 -4.81 -16.12
CA GLY A 18 14.44 -5.83 -17.17
C GLY A 18 13.92 -7.20 -16.70
N ALA A 19 14.12 -7.53 -15.42
CA ALA A 19 13.65 -8.78 -14.82
C ALA A 19 12.13 -8.81 -14.57
N ILE A 20 11.54 -7.66 -14.17
CA ILE A 20 10.10 -7.49 -13.97
C ILE A 20 9.32 -7.50 -15.31
N GLN A 21 9.95 -7.14 -16.43
CA GLN A 21 9.34 -7.15 -17.76
C GLN A 21 9.17 -8.55 -18.40
N GLY A 22 9.61 -9.62 -17.72
CA GLY A 22 9.82 -10.98 -18.22
C GLY A 22 8.86 -11.50 -19.31
N ASP A 23 7.55 -11.54 -19.07
CA ASP A 23 6.54 -12.16 -19.96
C ASP A 23 6.36 -11.46 -21.33
N PHE A 24 7.07 -10.35 -21.58
CA PHE A 24 7.03 -9.60 -22.84
C PHE A 24 8.32 -9.73 -23.68
N ASN A 25 9.26 -10.58 -23.25
CA ASN A 25 10.49 -10.86 -23.98
C ASN A 25 10.44 -12.25 -24.64
N GLU A 26 10.51 -12.32 -25.97
CA GLU A 26 10.50 -13.58 -26.73
C GLU A 26 11.78 -14.42 -26.51
N ASN A 27 12.86 -13.82 -25.97
CA ASN A 27 14.11 -14.51 -25.62
C ASN A 27 14.61 -14.07 -24.21
N PRO A 28 14.01 -14.59 -23.12
CA PRO A 28 14.36 -14.18 -21.77
C PRO A 28 15.73 -14.72 -21.33
N THR A 29 16.51 -13.88 -20.64
CA THR A 29 17.75 -14.31 -19.97
C THR A 29 17.45 -15.22 -18.78
N ILE A 30 18.44 -16.01 -18.33
CA ILE A 30 18.30 -16.86 -17.12
C ILE A 30 17.87 -16.03 -15.90
N GLY A 31 18.34 -14.78 -15.79
CA GLY A 31 17.91 -13.85 -14.74
C GLY A 31 16.42 -13.50 -14.79
N GLN A 32 15.90 -13.20 -15.97
CA GLN A 32 14.48 -12.89 -16.18
C GLN A 32 13.58 -14.09 -15.87
N ILE A 33 13.99 -15.30 -16.23
CA ILE A 33 13.24 -16.55 -15.94
C ILE A 33 13.12 -16.77 -14.43
N ILE A 34 14.23 -16.62 -13.70
CA ILE A 34 14.28 -16.81 -12.25
C ILE A 34 13.45 -15.74 -11.54
N THR A 35 13.55 -14.47 -11.97
CA THR A 35 12.75 -13.39 -11.39
C THR A 35 11.26 -13.59 -11.62
N ASN A 36 10.85 -14.01 -12.82
CA ASN A 36 9.45 -14.30 -13.11
C ASN A 36 8.93 -15.46 -12.24
N ALA A 37 9.71 -16.55 -12.14
CA ALA A 37 9.38 -17.67 -11.26
C ALA A 37 9.30 -17.25 -9.78
N ALA A 38 10.16 -16.33 -9.33
CA ALA A 38 10.15 -15.84 -7.96
C ALA A 38 8.94 -14.95 -7.64
N ILE A 39 8.59 -14.03 -8.54
CA ILE A 39 7.45 -13.12 -8.37
C ILE A 39 6.13 -13.91 -8.38
N THR A 40 5.98 -14.84 -9.31
CA THR A 40 4.76 -15.67 -9.46
C THR A 40 4.60 -16.72 -8.35
N ALA A 41 5.68 -17.10 -7.66
CA ALA A 41 5.68 -18.12 -6.61
C ALA A 41 5.03 -17.68 -5.29
N ILE A 42 4.96 -16.38 -5.00
CA ILE A 42 4.35 -15.88 -3.77
C ILE A 42 2.90 -15.50 -4.05
N PRO A 43 1.90 -16.24 -3.53
CA PRO A 43 0.51 -15.79 -3.63
C PRO A 43 0.41 -14.43 -2.93
N LEU A 44 -0.17 -13.44 -3.60
CA LEU A 44 -0.38 -12.05 -3.14
C LEU A 44 0.73 -11.03 -3.44
N VAL A 45 1.79 -11.37 -4.19
CA VAL A 45 2.67 -10.34 -4.82
C VAL A 45 1.95 -9.76 -6.04
N ASP A 46 0.80 -9.11 -5.81
CA ASP A 46 0.03 -8.38 -6.83
C ASP A 46 0.51 -6.92 -6.97
N GLN A 47 1.62 -6.55 -6.33
CA GLN A 47 2.16 -5.18 -6.32
C GLN A 47 3.62 -5.10 -6.77
N VAL A 48 3.89 -4.21 -7.73
CA VAL A 48 5.23 -3.96 -8.31
C VAL A 48 6.27 -3.56 -7.24
N ALA A 49 5.85 -2.86 -6.18
CA ALA A 49 6.73 -2.39 -5.11
C ALA A 49 7.23 -3.53 -4.21
N ASP A 50 6.34 -4.47 -3.87
CA ASP A 50 6.65 -5.62 -3.00
C ASP A 50 7.49 -6.67 -3.74
N GLY A 51 7.20 -6.88 -5.04
CA GLY A 51 8.04 -7.70 -5.93
C GLY A 51 9.45 -7.13 -6.09
N ARG A 52 9.61 -5.81 -6.16
CA ARG A 52 10.92 -5.16 -6.27
C ARG A 52 11.82 -5.42 -5.06
N ASP A 53 11.30 -5.28 -3.84
CA ASP A 53 12.07 -5.54 -2.63
C ASP A 53 12.46 -7.02 -2.52
N LEU A 54 11.56 -7.93 -2.88
CA LEU A 54 11.86 -9.36 -2.92
C LEU A 54 12.97 -9.66 -3.95
N VAL A 55 12.83 -9.16 -5.18
CA VAL A 55 13.81 -9.37 -6.26
C VAL A 55 15.17 -8.78 -5.91
N ALA A 56 15.23 -7.62 -5.27
CA ALA A 56 16.48 -7.02 -4.81
C ALA A 56 17.18 -7.89 -3.75
N ASN A 57 16.43 -8.43 -2.78
CA ASN A 57 17.00 -9.33 -1.77
C ASN A 57 17.43 -10.67 -2.37
N LEU A 58 16.66 -11.22 -3.32
CA LEU A 58 17.03 -12.44 -4.05
C LEU A 58 18.27 -12.20 -4.92
N LYS A 59 18.39 -11.03 -5.57
CA LYS A 59 19.61 -10.63 -6.31
C LYS A 59 20.83 -10.68 -5.40
N ALA A 60 20.76 -10.00 -4.26
CA ALA A 60 21.86 -9.95 -3.31
C ALA A 60 22.25 -11.36 -2.82
N LEU A 61 21.24 -12.20 -2.57
CA LEU A 61 21.45 -13.55 -2.05
C LEU A 61 22.05 -14.50 -3.10
N ILE A 62 21.51 -14.49 -4.32
CA ILE A 62 21.80 -15.45 -5.38
C ILE A 62 22.95 -14.98 -6.27
N TRP A 63 22.83 -13.79 -6.87
CA TRP A 63 23.77 -13.30 -7.88
C TRP A 63 24.97 -12.60 -7.30
N ASP A 64 24.76 -11.79 -6.27
CA ASP A 64 25.88 -11.12 -5.59
C ASP A 64 26.59 -12.10 -4.63
N LYS A 65 26.07 -13.34 -4.49
CA LYS A 65 26.59 -14.44 -3.64
C LYS A 65 26.79 -14.04 -2.19
N ARG A 66 25.93 -13.16 -1.67
CA ARG A 66 26.00 -12.61 -0.30
C ARG A 66 25.23 -13.45 0.71
N TYR A 67 25.00 -14.74 0.44
CA TYR A 67 24.32 -15.67 1.34
C TYR A 67 25.09 -15.96 2.64
N ASN A 68 26.36 -15.57 2.74
CA ASN A 68 27.11 -15.62 4.00
C ASN A 68 26.88 -14.37 4.88
N GLU A 69 26.19 -13.35 4.38
CA GLU A 69 25.96 -12.10 5.12
C GLU A 69 24.60 -12.10 5.83
N MET A 70 24.61 -12.08 7.16
CA MET A 70 23.38 -12.04 7.96
C MET A 70 22.48 -10.83 7.61
N ALA A 71 23.05 -9.70 7.21
CA ALA A 71 22.29 -8.51 6.83
C ALA A 71 21.34 -8.75 5.63
N VAL A 72 21.75 -9.58 4.67
CA VAL A 72 20.92 -9.95 3.50
C VAL A 72 19.73 -10.80 3.96
N TRP A 73 19.98 -11.77 4.84
CA TRP A 73 18.92 -12.60 5.43
C TRP A 73 17.95 -11.80 6.28
N VAL A 74 18.43 -10.83 7.06
CA VAL A 74 17.58 -9.90 7.83
C VAL A 74 16.72 -9.04 6.92
N GLY A 75 17.28 -8.54 5.81
CA GLY A 75 16.55 -7.81 4.78
C GLY A 75 15.41 -8.67 4.20
N LEU A 76 15.74 -9.89 3.77
CA LEU A 76 14.79 -10.84 3.20
C LEU A 76 13.70 -11.27 4.21
N PHE A 77 14.08 -11.54 5.46
CA PHE A 77 13.15 -11.85 6.55
C PHE A 77 12.11 -10.75 6.72
N PHE A 78 12.52 -9.49 6.84
CA PHE A 78 11.58 -8.38 6.99
C PHE A 78 10.77 -8.11 5.73
N THR A 79 11.32 -8.35 4.54
CA THR A 79 10.58 -8.26 3.28
C THR A 79 9.42 -9.26 3.30
N LEU A 80 9.70 -10.54 3.55
CA LEU A 80 8.70 -11.61 3.55
C LEU A 80 7.65 -11.47 4.66
N ILE A 81 8.05 -11.07 5.87
CA ILE A 81 7.09 -10.74 6.94
C ILE A 81 6.14 -9.63 6.46
N GLY A 82 6.62 -8.65 5.70
CA GLY A 82 5.80 -7.59 5.11
C GLY A 82 4.76 -8.09 4.11
N LEU A 83 5.04 -9.20 3.42
CA LEU A 83 4.15 -9.81 2.42
C LEU A 83 3.02 -10.65 3.05
N ILE A 84 3.10 -10.97 4.35
CA ILE A 84 2.03 -11.71 5.03
C ILE A 84 0.78 -10.81 5.10
N PRO A 85 -0.37 -11.23 4.51
CA PRO A 85 -1.56 -10.39 4.41
C PRO A 85 -2.09 -9.94 5.79
N SER A 86 -2.74 -8.78 5.82
CA SER A 86 -3.45 -8.17 6.96
C SER A 86 -2.64 -7.74 8.20
N LEU A 87 -1.50 -8.38 8.50
CA LEU A 87 -0.68 -8.10 9.71
C LEU A 87 0.80 -7.81 9.42
N GLY A 88 1.31 -8.18 8.23
CA GLY A 88 2.73 -8.18 7.92
C GLY A 88 3.42 -6.81 8.01
N SER A 89 2.76 -5.73 7.58
CA SER A 89 3.35 -4.38 7.60
C SER A 89 3.50 -3.80 9.01
N LEU A 90 2.49 -3.99 9.88
CA LEU A 90 2.59 -3.62 11.30
C LEU A 90 3.70 -4.43 11.98
N LEU A 91 3.66 -5.75 11.77
CA LEU A 91 4.62 -6.68 12.36
C LEU A 91 6.06 -6.36 11.92
N LYS A 92 6.30 -6.16 10.62
CA LYS A 92 7.60 -5.72 10.06
C LYS A 92 8.09 -4.43 10.71
N GLY A 93 7.22 -3.44 10.86
CA GLY A 93 7.56 -2.16 11.48
C GLY A 93 8.00 -2.30 12.94
N VAL A 94 7.21 -3.01 13.74
CA VAL A 94 7.50 -3.24 15.15
C VAL A 94 8.76 -4.10 15.34
N LEU A 95 8.92 -5.19 14.58
CA LEU A 95 10.10 -6.04 14.67
C LEU A 95 11.39 -5.33 14.24
N LYS A 96 11.33 -4.43 13.24
CA LYS A 96 12.49 -3.60 12.87
C LYS A 96 12.95 -2.70 14.02
N LEU A 97 12.04 -2.16 14.81
CA LEU A 97 12.36 -1.34 15.98
C LEU A 97 12.98 -2.18 17.10
N ILE A 98 12.39 -3.35 17.38
CA ILE A 98 12.92 -4.31 18.36
C ILE A 98 14.33 -4.73 17.96
N TYR A 99 14.54 -5.10 16.70
CA TYR A 99 15.84 -5.48 16.16
C TYR A 99 16.91 -4.40 16.37
N ARG A 100 16.54 -3.13 16.13
CA ARG A 100 17.40 -1.95 16.34
C ARG A 100 17.62 -1.59 17.82
N GLY A 101 16.99 -2.31 18.76
CA GLY A 101 17.11 -2.04 20.19
C GLY A 101 16.37 -0.77 20.62
N ALA A 102 15.28 -0.41 19.95
CA ALA A 102 14.45 0.73 20.34
C ALA A 102 13.87 0.54 21.75
N LYS A 103 13.61 1.63 22.47
CA LYS A 103 13.02 1.57 23.82
C LYS A 103 11.56 1.13 23.75
N LEU A 104 11.06 0.56 24.85
CA LEU A 104 9.67 0.08 24.92
C LEU A 104 8.64 1.15 24.57
N ASP A 105 8.85 2.40 25.01
CA ASP A 105 7.99 3.53 24.65
C ASP A 105 7.98 3.85 23.16
N ASP A 106 9.11 3.67 22.45
CA ASP A 106 9.17 3.85 20.99
C ASP A 106 8.42 2.72 20.28
N VAL A 107 8.56 1.49 20.78
CA VAL A 107 7.82 0.31 20.29
C VAL A 107 6.31 0.48 20.51
N PHE A 108 5.89 0.95 21.68
CA PHE A 108 4.48 1.25 21.97
C PHE A 108 3.95 2.38 21.11
N ARG A 109 4.73 3.45 20.91
CA ARG A 109 4.35 4.53 20.00
C ARG A 109 4.15 4.03 18.57
N ALA A 110 5.06 3.20 18.08
CA ALA A 110 4.94 2.61 16.75
C ALA A 110 3.72 1.66 16.65
N PHE A 111 3.49 0.81 17.66
CA PHE A 111 2.32 -0.05 17.71
C PHE A 111 1.02 0.77 17.72
N ASN A 112 0.90 1.75 18.61
CA ASN A 112 -0.30 2.58 18.75
C ASN A 112 -0.55 3.49 17.54
N ALA A 113 0.50 3.82 16.77
CA ALA A 113 0.36 4.54 15.51
C ALA A 113 -0.26 3.68 14.40
N LEU A 114 -0.14 2.36 14.49
CA LEU A 114 -0.46 1.42 13.41
C LEU A 114 -1.61 0.45 13.74
N ALA A 115 -1.94 0.29 15.02
CA ALA A 115 -2.99 -0.62 15.50
C ALA A 115 -3.70 -0.08 16.75
N LYS A 116 -4.99 -0.40 16.87
CA LYS A 116 -5.76 -0.19 18.11
C LYS A 116 -5.62 -1.42 19.00
N GLY A 117 -5.31 -1.22 20.28
CA GLY A 117 -5.24 -2.30 21.25
C GLY A 117 -4.20 -2.04 22.34
N ASN A 118 -4.01 -3.03 23.21
CA ASN A 118 -2.99 -2.96 24.24
C ASN A 118 -1.65 -3.47 23.66
N ALA A 119 -0.74 -2.54 23.34
CA ALA A 119 0.58 -2.82 22.78
C ALA A 119 1.38 -3.84 23.63
N TRP A 120 1.24 -3.76 24.95
CA TRP A 120 1.91 -4.66 25.88
C TRP A 120 1.40 -6.09 25.77
N GLU A 121 0.08 -6.28 25.79
CA GLU A 121 -0.52 -7.61 25.62
C GLU A 121 -0.26 -8.18 24.22
N TRP A 122 -0.17 -7.31 23.20
CA TRP A 122 0.24 -7.73 21.86
C TRP A 122 1.70 -8.19 21.82
N LEU A 123 2.64 -7.46 22.42
CA LEU A 123 4.05 -7.88 22.52
C LEU A 123 4.21 -9.21 23.28
N LYS A 124 3.41 -9.44 24.33
CA LYS A 124 3.41 -10.71 25.06
C LYS A 124 2.91 -11.86 24.18
N LYS A 125 1.84 -11.67 23.41
CA LYS A 125 1.35 -12.68 22.46
C LYS A 125 2.37 -12.96 21.36
N LEU A 126 2.97 -11.89 20.84
CA LEU A 126 4.05 -11.98 19.87
C LEU A 126 5.20 -12.84 20.41
N ARG A 127 5.63 -12.59 21.65
CA ARG A 127 6.66 -13.36 22.33
C ARG A 127 6.25 -14.81 22.65
N ALA A 128 4.98 -15.03 22.95
CA ALA A 128 4.43 -16.32 23.36
C ALA A 128 4.32 -17.34 22.21
N GLY A 129 4.54 -16.92 20.96
CA GLY A 129 4.65 -17.85 19.83
C GLY A 129 4.30 -17.27 18.47
N GLU A 130 3.56 -16.15 18.40
CA GLU A 130 3.14 -15.59 17.10
C GLU A 130 4.37 -15.15 16.27
N LEU A 131 5.44 -14.65 16.91
CA LEU A 131 6.69 -14.32 16.20
C LEU A 131 7.27 -15.53 15.45
N ARG A 132 7.33 -16.69 16.12
CA ARG A 132 7.83 -17.93 15.49
C ARG A 132 6.88 -18.40 14.39
N GLN A 133 5.57 -18.32 14.61
CA GLN A 133 4.59 -18.70 13.58
C GLN A 133 4.76 -17.88 12.29
N HIS A 134 4.94 -16.56 12.43
CA HIS A 134 5.17 -15.68 11.28
C HIS A 134 6.55 -15.87 10.65
N ALA A 135 7.59 -16.14 11.45
CA ALA A 135 8.90 -16.50 10.93
C ALA A 135 8.86 -17.80 10.13
N ASP A 136 8.14 -18.83 10.61
CA ASP A 136 7.95 -20.09 9.92
C ASP A 136 7.15 -19.92 8.63
N GLU A 137 6.15 -19.03 8.63
CA GLU A 137 5.39 -18.67 7.43
C GLU A 137 6.29 -17.99 6.39
N ALA A 138 7.11 -17.02 6.81
CA ALA A 138 8.09 -16.38 5.95
C ALA A 138 9.11 -17.38 5.38
N ALA A 139 9.60 -18.32 6.21
CA ALA A 139 10.50 -19.38 5.77
C ALA A 139 9.84 -20.30 4.74
N ARG A 140 8.57 -20.69 4.95
CA ARG A 140 7.80 -21.49 3.98
C ARG A 140 7.61 -20.77 2.65
N MET A 141 7.25 -19.49 2.67
CA MET A 141 7.13 -18.68 1.45
C MET A 141 8.45 -18.63 0.68
N LEU A 142 9.57 -18.40 1.36
CA LEU A 142 10.87 -18.35 0.71
C LEU A 142 11.26 -19.71 0.13
N LYS A 143 11.04 -20.81 0.85
CA LYS A 143 11.29 -22.16 0.32
C LYS A 143 10.47 -22.45 -0.93
N GLN A 144 9.20 -22.04 -0.95
CA GLN A 144 8.35 -22.18 -2.14
C GLN A 144 8.89 -21.38 -3.33
N VAL A 145 9.38 -20.15 -3.10
CA VAL A 145 10.08 -19.36 -4.12
C VAL A 145 11.27 -20.13 -4.68
N PHE A 146 12.15 -20.65 -3.82
CA PHE A 146 13.32 -21.43 -4.26
C PHE A 146 12.91 -22.73 -4.97
N ASP A 147 11.91 -23.45 -4.47
CA ASP A 147 11.42 -24.69 -5.08
C ASP A 147 10.87 -24.45 -6.49
N ASN A 148 10.12 -23.36 -6.68
CA ASN A 148 9.58 -22.98 -7.98
C ASN A 148 10.69 -22.55 -8.94
N ILE A 149 11.65 -21.72 -8.50
CA ILE A 149 12.82 -21.35 -9.31
C ILE A 149 13.58 -22.61 -9.76
N ILE A 150 13.86 -23.52 -8.83
CA ILE A 150 14.57 -24.77 -9.12
C ILE A 150 13.79 -25.64 -10.10
N ALA A 151 12.46 -25.72 -9.96
CA ALA A 151 11.60 -26.47 -10.87
C ALA A 151 11.64 -25.88 -12.29
N THR A 152 11.49 -24.56 -12.43
CA THR A 152 11.57 -23.86 -13.72
C THR A 152 12.95 -24.01 -14.37
N LEU A 153 14.04 -23.93 -13.60
CA LEU A 153 15.39 -24.15 -14.12
C LEU A 153 15.62 -25.59 -14.59
N LYS A 154 15.06 -26.59 -13.89
CA LYS A 154 15.12 -28.00 -14.31
C LYS A 154 14.32 -28.25 -15.59
N GLU A 155 13.16 -27.62 -15.71
CA GLU A 155 12.36 -27.65 -16.94
C GLU A 155 13.13 -27.03 -18.10
N ALA A 156 13.72 -25.83 -17.91
CA ALA A 156 14.57 -25.20 -18.91
C ALA A 156 15.75 -26.09 -19.32
N LEU A 157 16.38 -26.78 -18.36
CA LEU A 157 17.48 -27.71 -18.62
C LEU A 157 17.07 -28.87 -19.54
N SER A 158 15.81 -29.31 -19.50
CA SER A 158 15.30 -30.39 -20.36
C SER A 158 15.24 -30.01 -21.85
N TYR A 159 15.24 -28.71 -22.15
CA TYR A 159 15.26 -28.18 -23.52
C TYR A 159 16.67 -27.87 -24.03
N VAL A 160 17.70 -28.01 -23.18
CA VAL A 160 19.09 -27.76 -23.58
C VAL A 160 19.56 -28.88 -24.52
N PRO A 161 20.03 -28.56 -25.74
CA PRO A 161 20.56 -29.56 -26.66
C PRO A 161 21.78 -30.28 -26.08
N SER A 162 21.95 -31.56 -26.40
CA SER A 162 23.05 -32.40 -25.89
C SER A 162 24.46 -31.93 -26.29
N TRP A 163 24.58 -31.01 -27.25
CA TRP A 163 25.86 -30.43 -27.66
C TRP A 163 26.23 -29.16 -26.88
N ALA A 164 25.32 -28.63 -26.05
CA ALA A 164 25.50 -27.39 -25.30
C ALA A 164 25.93 -27.66 -23.85
N ASP A 165 27.02 -28.40 -23.68
CA ASP A 165 27.53 -28.89 -22.38
C ASP A 165 27.79 -27.76 -21.36
N ASP A 166 28.35 -26.62 -21.81
CA ASP A 166 28.63 -25.48 -20.94
C ASP A 166 27.35 -24.84 -20.39
N LEU A 167 26.30 -24.74 -21.21
CA LEU A 167 25.00 -24.20 -20.77
C LEU A 167 24.33 -25.16 -19.78
N TYR A 168 24.38 -26.46 -20.07
CA TYR A 168 23.88 -27.49 -19.16
C TYR A 168 24.57 -27.40 -17.79
N LYS A 169 25.91 -27.33 -17.79
CA LYS A 169 26.72 -27.21 -16.58
C LYS A 169 26.38 -25.95 -15.80
N ASN A 170 26.30 -24.79 -16.44
CA ASN A 170 25.99 -23.52 -15.77
C ASN A 170 24.61 -23.54 -15.09
N ILE A 171 23.58 -24.07 -15.74
CA ILE A 171 22.23 -24.17 -15.16
C ILE A 171 22.21 -25.22 -14.03
N SER A 172 22.89 -26.35 -14.19
CA SER A 172 23.02 -27.38 -13.15
C SER A 172 23.73 -26.85 -11.90
N ASP A 173 24.84 -26.13 -12.07
CA ASP A 173 25.58 -25.52 -10.96
C ASP A 173 24.71 -24.48 -10.25
N LEU A 174 23.97 -23.65 -10.99
CA LEU A 174 23.01 -22.70 -10.41
C LEU A 174 21.91 -23.40 -9.61
N ILE A 175 21.35 -24.52 -10.10
CA ILE A 175 20.37 -25.32 -9.36
C ILE A 175 20.98 -25.86 -8.05
N ALA A 176 22.23 -26.32 -8.08
CA ALA A 176 22.92 -26.80 -6.89
C ALA A 176 23.14 -25.66 -5.87
N GLU A 177 23.56 -24.47 -6.33
CA GLU A 177 23.67 -23.27 -5.50
C GLU A 177 22.31 -22.89 -4.88
N MET A 178 21.22 -22.89 -5.67
CA MET A 178 19.88 -22.59 -5.17
C MET A 178 19.44 -23.56 -4.07
N ARG A 179 19.74 -24.86 -4.21
CA ARG A 179 19.45 -25.87 -3.17
C ARG A 179 20.22 -25.59 -1.89
N ALA A 180 21.51 -25.30 -2.01
CA ALA A 180 22.36 -25.01 -0.85
C ALA A 180 21.89 -23.76 -0.09
N ILE A 181 21.40 -22.73 -0.79
CA ILE A 181 20.82 -21.54 -0.15
C ILE A 181 19.48 -21.88 0.49
N ARG A 182 18.61 -22.62 -0.21
CA ARG A 182 17.30 -23.04 0.30
C ARG A 182 17.41 -23.81 1.62
N ASP A 183 18.41 -24.69 1.73
CA ASP A 183 18.62 -25.52 2.91
C ASP A 183 19.13 -24.72 4.13
N GLN A 184 19.64 -23.49 3.92
CA GLN A 184 20.04 -22.58 5.00
C GLN A 184 18.88 -21.75 5.58
N ILE A 185 17.71 -21.71 4.91
CA ILE A 185 16.60 -20.80 5.25
C ILE A 185 16.17 -20.96 6.71
N ASP A 186 15.93 -22.19 7.17
CA ASP A 186 15.45 -22.44 8.54
C ASP A 186 16.47 -22.00 9.59
N GLU A 187 17.75 -22.30 9.34
CA GLU A 187 18.82 -21.92 10.25
C GLU A 187 18.94 -20.40 10.36
N MET A 188 18.94 -19.70 9.22
CA MET A 188 19.11 -18.25 9.18
C MET A 188 17.89 -17.53 9.76
N PHE A 189 16.68 -17.94 9.42
CA PHE A 189 15.46 -17.35 9.98
C PHE A 189 15.32 -17.69 11.47
N GLY A 190 15.74 -18.89 11.88
CA GLY A 190 15.81 -19.28 13.28
C GLY A 190 16.75 -18.38 14.09
N LYS A 191 17.95 -18.07 13.58
CA LYS A 191 18.89 -17.13 14.22
C LYS A 191 18.31 -15.73 14.38
N ILE A 192 17.67 -15.20 13.32
CA ILE A 192 17.03 -13.86 13.35
C ILE A 192 15.88 -13.85 14.36
N THR A 193 15.06 -14.90 14.36
CA THR A 193 13.93 -15.04 15.27
C THR A 193 14.39 -15.12 16.72
N ALA A 194 15.43 -15.90 17.02
CA ALA A 194 15.99 -16.02 18.36
C ALA A 194 16.55 -14.68 18.87
N ASP A 195 17.24 -13.91 18.02
CA ASP A 195 17.72 -12.56 18.37
C ASP A 195 16.56 -11.60 18.67
N LEU A 196 15.51 -11.61 17.84
CA LEU A 196 14.30 -10.83 18.07
C LEU A 196 13.58 -11.23 19.37
N GLU A 197 13.50 -12.52 19.68
CA GLU A 197 12.92 -13.01 20.93
C GLU A 197 13.73 -12.56 22.15
N ALA A 198 15.05 -12.61 22.09
CA ALA A 198 15.91 -12.15 23.18
C ALA A 198 15.75 -10.65 23.43
N LYS A 199 15.75 -9.83 22.36
CA LYS A 199 15.49 -8.39 22.46
C LYS A 199 14.10 -8.08 22.98
N LEU A 200 13.10 -8.87 22.60
CA LEU A 200 11.73 -8.75 23.09
C LEU A 200 11.66 -9.13 24.58
N ASP A 201 12.35 -10.18 25.02
CA ASP A 201 12.45 -10.55 26.44
C ASP A 201 13.05 -9.42 27.29
N ASP A 202 14.10 -8.77 26.80
CA ASP A 202 14.72 -7.64 27.50
C ASP A 202 13.79 -6.43 27.59
N LEU A 203 13.03 -6.15 26.53
CA LEU A 203 12.00 -5.10 26.53
C LEU A 203 10.87 -5.39 27.52
N LEU A 204 10.42 -6.64 27.61
CA LEU A 204 9.38 -7.04 28.55
C LEU A 204 9.88 -6.97 30.01
N LYS A 205 11.15 -7.30 30.27
CA LYS A 205 11.74 -7.18 31.62
C LYS A 205 11.80 -5.73 32.11
N GLN A 206 12.19 -4.79 31.25
CA GLN A 206 12.32 -3.36 31.60
C GLN A 206 11.02 -2.75 32.16
N GLN A 207 9.85 -3.20 31.68
CA GLN A 207 8.57 -2.73 32.24
C GLN A 207 8.25 -3.34 33.60
N ALA A 208 8.60 -4.61 33.81
CA ALA A 208 8.39 -5.28 35.10
C ALA A 208 9.16 -4.56 36.21
N ASP A 209 10.42 -4.18 35.97
CA ASP A 209 11.25 -3.47 36.93
C ASP A 209 10.71 -2.05 37.22
N ASN A 210 10.27 -1.31 36.20
CA ASN A 210 9.66 0.02 36.36
C ASN A 210 8.29 0.00 37.08
N SER A 211 7.63 -1.16 37.15
CA SER A 211 6.36 -1.34 37.86
C SER A 211 6.51 -1.68 39.35
N VAL A 212 7.73 -2.00 39.81
CA VAL A 212 8.02 -2.39 41.20
C VAL A 212 8.44 -1.19 42.08
N GLU A 213 8.91 -0.07 41.51
CA GLU A 213 9.36 1.11 42.29
C GLU A 213 8.32 2.23 42.49
N GLY A 214 7.07 2.08 42.05
CA GLY A 214 6.05 3.13 42.15
C GLY A 214 5.04 2.90 43.27
N ASN A 215 5.12 3.66 44.37
CA ASN A 215 4.15 3.68 45.46
C ASN A 215 2.78 4.25 44.97
N SER A 216 1.97 3.39 44.37
CA SER A 216 0.77 3.78 43.60
C SER A 216 -0.49 3.82 44.46
N ARG A 217 -0.70 4.90 45.20
CA ARG A 217 -2.05 5.26 45.70
C ARG A 217 -2.40 6.76 45.75
N GLN A 218 -1.44 7.67 45.59
CA GLN A 218 -1.73 9.12 45.62
C GLN A 218 -1.71 9.82 44.26
N THR A 219 -1.05 9.27 43.24
CA THR A 219 -0.96 9.92 41.91
C THR A 219 -2.12 9.57 40.98
N LEU A 220 -2.91 8.54 41.30
CA LEU A 220 -4.04 8.05 40.48
C LEU A 220 -5.37 8.77 40.76
N MET A 221 -5.48 9.51 41.88
CA MET A 221 -6.70 10.26 42.21
C MET A 221 -6.64 11.75 41.87
N MET A 222 -5.47 12.30 41.51
CA MET A 222 -5.30 13.73 41.25
C MET A 222 -5.04 14.08 39.77
N ARG A 223 -5.17 13.12 38.86
CA ARG A 223 -5.04 13.35 37.41
C ARG A 223 -6.26 12.88 36.60
N GLN A 224 -7.40 12.70 37.27
CA GLN A 224 -8.70 12.45 36.64
C GLN A 224 -9.56 13.72 36.50
N GLU A 225 -9.03 14.90 36.79
CA GLU A 225 -9.72 16.19 36.54
C GLU A 225 -8.81 17.20 35.83
N ALA A 226 -8.21 16.79 34.72
CA ALA A 226 -7.82 17.71 33.67
C ALA A 226 -8.44 17.20 32.38
N GLU A 227 -9.48 17.90 31.94
CA GLU A 227 -10.31 17.58 30.78
C GLU A 227 -9.50 17.05 29.60
N ALA A 228 -9.62 15.75 29.32
CA ALA A 228 -9.38 15.25 27.98
C ALA A 228 -10.43 15.90 27.07
N PRO A 229 -10.05 16.66 26.03
CA PRO A 229 -11.04 17.27 25.16
C PRO A 229 -11.84 16.16 24.50
N LYS A 230 -13.16 16.17 24.71
CA LYS A 230 -14.13 15.51 23.82
C LYS A 230 -13.87 16.01 22.40
N ARG A 231 -13.12 15.28 21.58
CA ARG A 231 -12.71 15.74 20.24
C ARG A 231 -13.04 14.74 19.12
N THR A 232 -14.07 13.90 19.31
CA THR A 232 -14.56 12.97 18.27
C THR A 232 -15.91 13.38 17.68
N ASP A 233 -16.75 14.11 18.43
CA ASP A 233 -18.18 14.23 18.10
C ASP A 233 -18.48 15.42 17.16
N ASP A 234 -17.51 16.31 16.95
CA ASP A 234 -17.65 17.52 16.13
C ASP A 234 -16.77 17.54 14.88
N PHE A 235 -15.90 16.54 14.66
CA PHE A 235 -14.99 16.56 13.49
C PHE A 235 -15.76 16.50 12.17
N GLY A 236 -16.66 15.51 12.01
CA GLY A 236 -17.48 15.39 10.80
C GLY A 236 -18.35 16.62 10.54
N LYS A 237 -18.91 17.22 11.60
CA LYS A 237 -19.67 18.48 11.49
C LYS A 237 -18.80 19.65 11.04
N ASN A 238 -17.60 19.78 11.60
CA ASN A 238 -16.64 20.81 11.21
C ASN A 238 -16.19 20.62 9.76
N LEU A 239 -15.93 19.37 9.35
CA LEU A 239 -15.61 19.03 7.97
C LEU A 239 -16.74 19.41 7.00
N SER A 240 -18.00 19.14 7.38
CA SER A 240 -19.18 19.57 6.62
C SER A 240 -19.30 21.07 6.54
N ASN A 241 -19.20 21.79 7.67
CA ASN A 241 -19.26 23.25 7.70
C ASN A 241 -18.17 23.89 6.82
N MET A 242 -16.96 23.33 6.81
CA MET A 242 -15.87 23.80 5.95
C MET A 242 -16.18 23.58 4.47
N SER A 243 -16.66 22.38 4.09
CA SER A 243 -16.98 22.03 2.70
C SER A 243 -18.19 22.84 2.18
N GLU A 244 -19.19 23.08 3.02
CA GLU A 244 -20.34 23.95 2.72
C GLU A 244 -19.90 25.41 2.50
N ALA A 245 -19.02 25.93 3.37
CA ALA A 245 -18.47 27.27 3.21
C ALA A 245 -17.66 27.42 1.92
N ASP A 246 -16.88 26.40 1.55
CA ASP A 246 -16.18 26.37 0.26
C ASP A 246 -17.15 26.38 -0.92
N ALA A 247 -18.20 25.55 -0.86
CA ALA A 247 -19.23 25.51 -1.89
C ALA A 247 -19.88 26.88 -2.08
N LYS A 248 -20.26 27.55 -0.98
CA LYS A 248 -20.84 28.90 -1.01
C LYS A 248 -19.88 29.91 -1.66
N ARG A 249 -18.61 29.93 -1.23
CA ARG A 249 -17.61 30.84 -1.79
C ARG A 249 -17.42 30.63 -3.29
N ILE A 250 -17.31 29.37 -3.74
CA ILE A 250 -17.14 29.03 -5.14
C ILE A 250 -18.36 29.43 -5.97
N ILE A 251 -19.57 29.20 -5.45
CA ILE A 251 -20.84 29.59 -6.10
C ILE A 251 -20.91 31.10 -6.30
N GLU A 252 -20.53 31.88 -5.29
CA GLU A 252 -20.56 33.35 -5.33
C GLU A 252 -19.48 33.93 -6.25
N SER A 253 -18.31 33.28 -6.34
CA SER A 253 -17.15 33.81 -7.07
C SER A 253 -17.01 33.33 -8.51
N SER A 254 -17.81 32.36 -8.96
CA SER A 254 -17.61 31.67 -10.24
C SER A 254 -18.74 31.89 -11.23
N SER A 255 -18.40 31.94 -12.52
CA SER A 255 -19.41 31.97 -13.59
C SER A 255 -20.21 30.67 -13.67
N LYS A 256 -21.43 30.72 -14.20
CA LYS A 256 -22.25 29.53 -14.47
C LYS A 256 -21.52 28.47 -15.31
N ALA A 257 -20.65 28.89 -16.22
CA ALA A 257 -19.87 27.98 -17.05
C ALA A 257 -18.79 27.23 -16.24
N GLN A 258 -18.11 27.92 -15.31
CA GLN A 258 -17.15 27.29 -14.39
C GLN A 258 -17.86 26.33 -13.43
N LEU A 259 -18.98 26.76 -12.83
CA LEU A 259 -19.74 25.94 -11.89
C LEU A 259 -20.27 24.64 -12.53
N LYS A 260 -20.66 24.68 -13.81
CA LYS A 260 -21.05 23.47 -14.56
C LYS A 260 -19.89 22.50 -14.77
N LYS A 261 -18.67 23.00 -14.97
CA LYS A 261 -17.48 22.16 -15.18
C LYS A 261 -17.01 21.49 -13.89
N LEU A 262 -16.99 22.25 -12.80
CA LEU A 262 -16.50 21.80 -11.49
C LEU A 262 -17.51 20.89 -10.78
N ALA A 263 -18.81 21.18 -10.96
CA ALA A 263 -19.98 20.42 -10.52
C ALA A 263 -20.17 20.19 -9.01
N ALA A 264 -19.13 19.80 -8.28
CA ALA A 264 -19.10 19.59 -6.84
C ALA A 264 -17.76 20.03 -6.25
N THR A 265 -17.74 20.33 -4.95
CA THR A 265 -16.52 20.51 -4.15
C THR A 265 -16.55 19.53 -2.98
N SER A 266 -15.38 19.05 -2.55
CA SER A 266 -15.26 18.02 -1.53
C SER A 266 -14.07 18.26 -0.62
N ARG A 267 -14.21 17.80 0.62
CA ARG A 267 -13.13 17.65 1.59
C ARG A 267 -13.16 16.26 2.20
N ALA A 268 -11.98 15.78 2.54
CA ALA A 268 -11.79 14.58 3.33
C ALA A 268 -10.95 14.90 4.57
N GLY A 269 -11.00 14.02 5.56
CA GLY A 269 -10.25 14.19 6.79
C GLY A 269 -10.08 12.92 7.60
N VAL A 270 -9.08 12.94 8.48
CA VAL A 270 -8.80 11.88 9.46
C VAL A 270 -8.75 12.53 10.84
N SER A 271 -9.86 12.40 11.57
CA SER A 271 -10.10 13.09 12.85
C SER A 271 -8.98 12.87 13.87
N GLU A 272 -8.59 11.60 14.07
CA GLU A 272 -7.60 11.21 15.08
C GLU A 272 -6.19 11.76 14.80
N LEU A 273 -5.91 12.16 13.56
CA LEU A 273 -4.63 12.75 13.16
C LEU A 273 -4.71 14.27 12.94
N GLY A 274 -5.91 14.86 13.02
CA GLY A 274 -6.15 16.25 12.65
C GLY A 274 -5.78 16.57 11.20
N ILE A 275 -5.79 15.57 10.32
CA ILE A 275 -5.46 15.74 8.89
C ILE A 275 -6.73 16.15 8.16
N LEU A 276 -6.60 17.17 7.32
CA LEU A 276 -7.65 17.68 6.46
C LEU A 276 -7.10 17.80 5.05
N SER A 277 -7.88 17.36 4.06
CA SER A 277 -7.53 17.63 2.67
C SER A 277 -7.68 19.12 2.36
N LYS A 278 -7.05 19.56 1.27
CA LYS A 278 -7.51 20.79 0.60
C LYS A 278 -8.96 20.61 0.12
N ASN A 279 -9.61 21.69 -0.28
CA ASN A 279 -10.84 21.57 -1.05
C ASN A 279 -10.48 21.13 -2.48
N TYR A 280 -11.26 20.20 -3.02
CA TYR A 280 -11.10 19.70 -4.38
C TYR A 280 -12.44 19.70 -5.11
N GLU A 281 -12.42 20.08 -6.38
CA GLU A 281 -13.57 20.05 -7.29
C GLU A 281 -13.34 19.03 -8.41
N ASN A 282 -14.38 18.64 -9.16
CA ASN A 282 -14.20 17.65 -10.22
C ASN A 282 -13.14 18.07 -11.24
N LEU A 283 -12.28 17.12 -11.62
CA LEU A 283 -11.37 17.27 -12.74
C LEU A 283 -12.19 17.42 -14.03
N PRO A 284 -12.00 18.52 -14.79
CA PRO A 284 -12.85 18.83 -15.92
C PRO A 284 -12.54 17.88 -17.08
N ALA A 285 -13.46 16.95 -17.36
CA ALA A 285 -13.38 16.05 -18.49
C ALA A 285 -14.74 15.90 -19.19
N LYS A 286 -14.70 15.54 -20.47
CA LYS A 286 -15.88 15.19 -21.26
C LYS A 286 -15.87 13.69 -21.53
N ILE A 287 -16.90 12.99 -21.07
CA ILE A 287 -17.04 11.53 -21.22
C ILE A 287 -16.82 11.06 -22.66
N PRO A 288 -17.47 11.64 -23.70
CA PRO A 288 -17.35 11.12 -25.06
C PRO A 288 -15.98 11.31 -25.71
N SER A 289 -15.13 12.17 -25.14
CA SER A 289 -13.79 12.45 -25.67
C SER A 289 -12.69 12.07 -24.69
N PHE A 290 -13.01 11.31 -23.63
CA PHE A 290 -12.00 10.87 -22.69
C PHE A 290 -11.28 9.64 -23.26
N PRO A 291 -9.93 9.62 -23.31
CA PRO A 291 -9.21 8.48 -23.86
C PRO A 291 -9.54 7.17 -23.15
N GLY A 292 -9.71 6.11 -23.94
CA GLY A 292 -10.11 4.78 -23.44
C GLY A 292 -11.60 4.64 -23.09
N VAL A 293 -12.45 5.57 -23.54
CA VAL A 293 -13.90 5.53 -23.35
C VAL A 293 -14.63 5.51 -24.69
N SER A 294 -15.63 4.63 -24.81
CA SER A 294 -16.63 4.65 -25.88
C SER A 294 -18.01 4.93 -25.29
N VAL A 295 -18.83 5.75 -25.96
CA VAL A 295 -20.16 6.16 -25.49
C VAL A 295 -21.24 5.62 -26.41
N ASP A 296 -22.26 5.01 -25.81
CA ASP A 296 -23.48 4.59 -26.49
C ASP A 296 -24.71 5.10 -25.73
N GLY A 297 -25.36 6.12 -26.30
CA GLY A 297 -26.51 6.80 -25.68
C GLY A 297 -26.17 7.41 -24.31
N LYS A 298 -26.81 6.90 -23.25
CA LYS A 298 -26.59 7.33 -21.85
C LYS A 298 -25.52 6.51 -21.12
N ASN A 299 -24.93 5.54 -21.81
CA ASN A 299 -23.96 4.62 -21.25
C ASN A 299 -22.57 4.86 -21.84
N PHE A 300 -21.54 4.49 -21.10
CA PHE A 300 -20.19 4.40 -21.62
C PHE A 300 -19.51 3.08 -21.21
N THR A 301 -18.55 2.66 -22.02
CA THR A 301 -17.71 1.49 -21.79
C THR A 301 -16.25 1.92 -21.76
N ILE A 302 -15.48 1.29 -20.89
CA ILE A 302 -14.02 1.44 -20.85
C ILE A 302 -13.44 0.47 -21.88
N THR A 303 -12.81 1.02 -22.92
CA THR A 303 -12.29 0.25 -24.06
C THR A 303 -10.77 0.10 -24.03
N ASP A 304 -10.06 0.98 -23.33
CA ASP A 304 -8.61 0.94 -23.17
C ASP A 304 -8.23 1.47 -21.78
N ASP A 305 -7.96 0.55 -20.85
CA ASP A 305 -7.58 0.89 -19.48
C ASP A 305 -6.27 1.67 -19.42
N LYS A 306 -5.32 1.39 -20.32
CA LYS A 306 -4.01 2.04 -20.33
C LYS A 306 -4.16 3.50 -20.72
N ALA A 307 -4.86 3.78 -21.81
CA ALA A 307 -5.13 5.15 -22.25
C ALA A 307 -5.95 5.92 -21.20
N TYR A 308 -6.93 5.25 -20.56
CA TYR A 308 -7.73 5.83 -19.49
C TYR A 308 -6.85 6.25 -18.29
N MET A 309 -6.06 5.32 -17.76
CA MET A 309 -5.26 5.56 -16.56
C MET A 309 -4.12 6.56 -16.80
N GLN A 310 -3.48 6.55 -17.97
CA GLN A 310 -2.45 7.53 -18.32
C GLN A 310 -3.00 8.96 -18.36
N ASN A 311 -4.19 9.15 -18.94
CA ASN A 311 -4.82 10.48 -18.99
C ASN A 311 -5.31 10.92 -17.61
N LEU A 312 -5.85 9.99 -16.83
CA LEU A 312 -6.24 10.25 -15.46
C LEU A 312 -5.04 10.72 -14.61
N GLU A 313 -3.91 10.01 -14.67
CA GLU A 313 -2.67 10.39 -13.97
C GLU A 313 -2.19 11.78 -14.37
N ALA A 314 -2.14 12.07 -15.67
CA ALA A 314 -1.74 13.39 -16.17
C ALA A 314 -2.64 14.52 -15.64
N MET A 315 -3.95 14.27 -15.49
CA MET A 315 -4.89 15.26 -14.93
C MET A 315 -4.66 15.49 -13.43
N TYR A 316 -4.38 14.42 -12.66
CA TYR A 316 -4.04 14.53 -11.24
C TYR A 316 -2.71 15.28 -11.04
N GLU A 317 -1.71 15.01 -11.88
CA GLU A 317 -0.43 15.73 -11.86
C GLU A 317 -0.65 17.23 -12.15
N THR A 318 -1.39 17.54 -13.21
CA THR A 318 -1.69 18.93 -13.63
C THR A 318 -2.51 19.70 -12.58
N SER A 319 -3.35 19.00 -11.79
CA SER A 319 -4.12 19.64 -10.72
C SER A 319 -3.31 19.92 -9.45
N GLY A 320 -2.04 19.50 -9.39
CA GLY A 320 -1.20 19.64 -8.21
C GLY A 320 -1.58 18.69 -7.07
N ASN A 321 -2.28 17.59 -7.41
CA ASN A 321 -2.62 16.50 -6.50
C ASN A 321 -2.28 15.17 -7.19
N PRO A 322 -0.98 14.80 -7.31
CA PRO A 322 -0.56 13.59 -8.02
C PRO A 322 -1.33 12.35 -7.57
N LEU A 323 -1.65 11.46 -8.51
CA LEU A 323 -2.49 10.30 -8.23
C LEU A 323 -1.72 9.32 -7.32
N HIS A 324 -2.16 9.19 -6.08
CA HIS A 324 -1.57 8.28 -5.11
C HIS A 324 -1.80 6.82 -5.53
N SER A 325 -0.80 5.97 -5.32
CA SER A 325 -0.78 4.55 -5.71
C SER A 325 -2.04 3.80 -5.25
N LYS A 326 -2.46 4.01 -4.00
CA LYS A 326 -3.70 3.45 -3.45
C LYS A 326 -4.96 3.89 -4.20
N THR A 327 -5.10 5.19 -4.49
CA THR A 327 -6.25 5.71 -5.25
C THR A 327 -6.26 5.11 -6.66
N LYS A 328 -5.09 5.00 -7.29
CA LYS A 328 -4.92 4.36 -8.60
C LYS A 328 -5.45 2.93 -8.58
N THR A 329 -5.05 2.11 -7.59
CA THR A 329 -5.55 0.73 -7.42
C THR A 329 -7.07 0.70 -7.20
N MET A 330 -7.62 1.59 -6.37
CA MET A 330 -9.07 1.65 -6.12
C MET A 330 -9.85 1.99 -7.39
N ILE A 331 -9.30 2.85 -8.26
CA ILE A 331 -9.89 3.20 -9.54
C ILE A 331 -9.81 2.03 -10.51
N GLN A 332 -8.65 1.40 -10.66
CA GLN A 332 -8.47 0.22 -11.52
C GLN A 332 -9.45 -0.90 -11.15
N ASN A 333 -9.57 -1.22 -9.85
CA ASN A 333 -10.54 -2.19 -9.36
C ASN A 333 -11.98 -1.83 -9.74
N GLN A 334 -12.33 -0.54 -9.73
CA GLN A 334 -13.65 -0.10 -10.16
C GLN A 334 -13.83 -0.21 -11.68
N LEU A 335 -12.79 0.01 -12.50
CA LEU A 335 -12.85 -0.24 -13.94
C LEU A 335 -13.13 -1.73 -14.21
N ASP A 336 -12.48 -2.63 -13.48
CA ASP A 336 -12.71 -4.08 -13.59
C ASP A 336 -14.13 -4.47 -13.17
N VAL A 337 -14.65 -3.87 -12.10
CA VAL A 337 -16.06 -4.03 -11.71
C VAL A 337 -17.00 -3.55 -12.82
N ILE A 338 -16.71 -2.45 -13.51
CA ILE A 338 -17.55 -1.97 -14.62
C ILE A 338 -17.50 -2.95 -15.80
N LYS A 339 -16.30 -3.42 -16.19
CA LYS A 339 -16.10 -4.35 -17.30
C LYS A 339 -16.72 -5.73 -17.05
N SER A 340 -16.82 -6.16 -15.79
CA SER A 340 -17.45 -7.44 -15.42
C SER A 340 -18.98 -7.43 -15.43
N ARG A 341 -19.63 -6.25 -15.52
CA ARG A 341 -21.09 -6.14 -15.63
C ARG A 341 -21.60 -6.73 -16.94
N ARG A 342 -22.87 -7.14 -16.96
CA ARG A 342 -23.56 -7.58 -18.18
C ARG A 342 -24.84 -6.73 -18.38
N PRO A 343 -24.86 -5.78 -19.33
CA PRO A 343 -23.76 -5.38 -20.23
C PRO A 343 -22.62 -4.60 -19.50
N PRO A 344 -21.39 -4.56 -20.06
CA PRO A 344 -20.20 -3.95 -19.44
C PRO A 344 -20.22 -2.42 -19.60
N VAL A 345 -21.23 -1.79 -19.02
CA VAL A 345 -21.49 -0.36 -19.16
C VAL A 345 -21.59 0.33 -17.81
N SER A 346 -21.28 1.61 -17.80
CA SER A 346 -21.56 2.52 -16.71
C SER A 346 -22.42 3.69 -17.19
N ASP A 347 -23.25 4.21 -16.30
CA ASP A 347 -24.14 5.34 -16.61
C ASP A 347 -23.30 6.62 -16.70
N THR A 348 -23.47 7.38 -17.78
CA THR A 348 -22.86 8.71 -17.96
C THR A 348 -23.19 9.68 -16.82
N LEU A 349 -24.33 9.51 -16.12
CA LEU A 349 -24.71 10.27 -14.91
C LEU A 349 -23.84 9.94 -13.69
N ALA A 350 -23.15 8.80 -13.69
CA ALA A 350 -22.20 8.45 -12.64
C ALA A 350 -20.83 9.11 -12.84
N GLY A 351 -20.59 9.78 -13.97
CA GLY A 351 -19.29 10.38 -14.29
C GLY A 351 -18.17 9.34 -14.46
N LEU A 352 -17.00 9.80 -14.92
CA LEU A 352 -15.85 8.92 -15.15
C LEU A 352 -15.20 8.50 -13.82
N PRO A 353 -14.91 7.20 -13.59
CA PRO A 353 -14.22 6.71 -12.41
C PRO A 353 -12.93 7.49 -12.11
N GLY A 354 -12.88 8.12 -10.94
CA GLY A 354 -11.68 8.80 -10.46
C GLY A 354 -11.60 10.30 -10.70
N LEU A 355 -12.52 10.93 -11.44
CA LEU A 355 -12.43 12.38 -11.73
C LEU A 355 -13.18 13.27 -10.75
N HIS A 356 -13.96 12.71 -9.83
CA HIS A 356 -14.79 13.53 -8.93
C HIS A 356 -14.05 14.03 -7.69
N ALA A 357 -14.60 15.11 -7.14
CA ALA A 357 -14.13 15.81 -5.95
C ALA A 357 -13.87 14.87 -4.76
N GLU A 358 -14.80 13.96 -4.43
CA GLU A 358 -14.61 13.02 -3.31
C GLU A 358 -13.39 12.12 -3.46
N VAL A 359 -13.09 11.66 -4.68
CA VAL A 359 -11.94 10.79 -4.95
C VAL A 359 -10.64 11.58 -4.82
N GLN A 360 -10.60 12.81 -5.33
CA GLN A 360 -9.44 13.69 -5.18
C GLN A 360 -9.15 14.10 -3.74
N SER A 361 -10.18 14.41 -2.96
CA SER A 361 -10.02 14.75 -1.56
C SER A 361 -9.47 13.57 -0.74
N THR A 362 -9.95 12.35 -1.02
CA THR A 362 -9.40 11.12 -0.43
C THR A 362 -7.97 10.84 -0.92
N ASN A 363 -7.67 11.10 -2.19
CA ASN A 363 -6.32 10.97 -2.75
C ASN A 363 -5.30 11.84 -2.01
N ASP A 364 -5.67 13.09 -1.74
CA ASP A 364 -4.83 14.03 -0.98
C ASP A 364 -4.60 13.52 0.45
N ILE A 365 -5.62 12.95 1.10
CA ILE A 365 -5.45 12.31 2.42
C ILE A 365 -4.40 11.19 2.36
N TYR A 366 -4.46 10.30 1.37
CA TYR A 366 -3.45 9.24 1.27
C TYR A 366 -2.04 9.79 1.06
N GLY A 367 -1.88 10.81 0.20
CA GLY A 367 -0.59 11.48 0.02
C GLY A 367 -0.10 12.16 1.31
N GLN A 368 -0.99 12.74 2.11
CA GLN A 368 -0.64 13.34 3.40
C GLN A 368 -0.27 12.29 4.45
N LEU A 369 -0.93 11.14 4.46
CA LEU A 369 -0.60 10.01 5.33
C LEU A 369 0.80 9.47 4.99
N GLU A 370 1.07 9.23 3.71
CA GLU A 370 2.37 8.73 3.23
C GLU A 370 3.51 9.71 3.55
N LYS A 371 3.30 11.02 3.33
CA LYS A 371 4.26 12.07 3.73
C LYS A 371 4.55 12.11 5.23
N LYS A 372 3.63 11.62 6.06
CA LYS A 372 3.80 11.49 7.52
C LYS A 372 4.41 10.13 7.92
N GLY A 373 4.80 9.30 6.96
CA GLY A 373 5.31 7.96 7.19
C GLY A 373 4.26 6.96 7.67
N LEU A 374 2.97 7.29 7.49
CA LEU A 374 1.84 6.46 7.89
C LEU A 374 1.38 5.62 6.69
N ASN A 375 0.99 4.37 6.94
CA ASN A 375 0.48 3.48 5.90
C ASN A 375 -0.95 3.89 5.50
N PRO A 376 -1.20 4.41 4.28
CA PRO A 376 -2.53 4.84 3.85
C PRO A 376 -3.57 3.71 3.84
N PHE A 377 -3.15 2.44 3.75
CA PHE A 377 -4.04 1.26 3.80
C PHE A 377 -4.68 1.04 5.17
N SER A 378 -4.10 1.58 6.25
CA SER A 378 -4.58 1.39 7.63
C SER A 378 -5.66 2.39 8.07
N TYR A 379 -5.99 3.39 7.25
CA TYR A 379 -6.84 4.52 7.65
C TYR A 379 -8.20 4.58 6.98
N ASP A 380 -8.58 3.61 6.14
CA ASP A 380 -9.86 3.69 5.41
C ASP A 380 -11.07 3.84 6.31
N ASP A 381 -11.09 3.20 7.48
CA ASP A 381 -12.19 3.29 8.45
C ASP A 381 -12.18 4.58 9.28
N LYS A 382 -11.17 5.43 9.06
CA LYS A 382 -10.97 6.74 9.70
C LYS A 382 -11.20 7.90 8.76
N ILE A 383 -11.25 7.65 7.45
CA ILE A 383 -11.45 8.69 6.46
C ILE A 383 -12.93 9.05 6.41
N GLU A 384 -13.19 10.33 6.64
CA GLU A 384 -14.50 10.96 6.48
C GLU A 384 -14.45 11.90 5.28
N VAL A 385 -15.45 11.82 4.40
CA VAL A 385 -15.52 12.57 3.14
C VAL A 385 -16.86 13.29 3.06
N VAL A 386 -16.84 14.56 2.66
CA VAL A 386 -18.05 15.40 2.52
C VAL A 386 -18.01 16.15 1.21
N THR A 387 -19.05 16.00 0.39
CA THR A 387 -19.15 16.63 -0.93
C THR A 387 -20.40 17.49 -1.04
N TYR A 388 -20.24 18.73 -1.51
CA TYR A 388 -21.33 19.67 -1.76
C TYR A 388 -21.45 20.00 -3.24
N LYS A 389 -22.69 20.14 -3.71
CA LYS A 389 -23.00 20.43 -5.10
C LYS A 389 -22.83 21.92 -5.38
N ILE A 390 -22.02 22.27 -6.38
CA ILE A 390 -21.83 23.66 -6.83
C ILE A 390 -22.40 23.93 -8.22
N ALA A 391 -22.78 22.89 -8.98
CA ALA A 391 -23.42 23.02 -10.29
C ALA A 391 -24.71 23.86 -10.23
N PRO A 392 -24.95 24.79 -11.18
CA PRO A 392 -26.10 25.69 -11.18
C PRO A 392 -27.37 24.97 -11.64
N SER A 393 -27.89 24.11 -10.77
CA SER A 393 -29.05 23.25 -10.97
C SER A 393 -29.74 22.99 -9.63
N SER A 394 -30.87 22.26 -9.63
CA SER A 394 -31.58 21.92 -8.40
C SER A 394 -30.65 21.30 -7.35
N GLY A 395 -30.72 21.78 -6.10
CA GLY A 395 -29.86 21.36 -5.00
C GLY A 395 -28.46 21.99 -4.98
N GLN A 396 -28.21 23.08 -5.74
CA GLN A 396 -26.97 23.85 -5.62
C GLN A 396 -26.76 24.37 -4.19
N GLY A 397 -25.55 24.21 -3.66
CA GLY A 397 -25.18 24.55 -2.28
C GLY A 397 -25.53 23.47 -1.26
N GLY A 398 -26.24 22.41 -1.64
CA GLY A 398 -26.58 21.30 -0.75
C GLY A 398 -25.58 20.15 -0.80
N GLU A 399 -25.75 19.21 0.13
CA GLU A 399 -25.01 17.93 0.14
C GLU A 399 -25.20 17.18 -1.18
N PHE A 400 -24.13 16.49 -1.60
CA PHE A 400 -24.09 15.76 -2.86
C PHE A 400 -23.63 14.33 -2.63
N ASN A 401 -24.56 13.40 -2.85
CA ASN A 401 -24.28 11.97 -2.68
C ASN A 401 -23.25 11.51 -3.73
N ALA A 402 -22.29 10.72 -3.28
CA ALA A 402 -21.32 10.09 -4.15
C ALA A 402 -22.03 9.22 -5.20
N CYS A 403 -21.62 9.34 -6.47
CA CYS A 403 -22.18 8.52 -7.54
C CYS A 403 -21.83 7.04 -7.39
N THR A 404 -22.40 6.17 -8.24
CA THR A 404 -22.13 4.73 -8.19
C THR A 404 -20.66 4.38 -8.46
N ASN A 405 -19.98 5.11 -9.34
CA ASN A 405 -18.54 4.92 -9.60
C ASN A 405 -17.68 5.35 -8.41
N CYS A 406 -17.93 6.54 -7.83
CA CYS A 406 -17.19 7.00 -6.66
C CYS A 406 -17.49 6.17 -5.42
N SER A 407 -18.73 5.67 -5.28
CA SER A 407 -19.09 4.74 -4.23
C SER A 407 -18.38 3.39 -4.37
N GLY A 408 -18.16 2.94 -5.61
CA GLY A 408 -17.41 1.73 -5.92
C GLY A 408 -15.89 1.90 -5.77
N ILE A 409 -15.35 3.11 -5.90
CA ILE A 409 -13.94 3.44 -5.61
C ILE A 409 -13.76 3.54 -4.09
N LEU A 410 -14.47 4.47 -3.47
CA LEU A 410 -14.39 4.78 -2.04
C LEU A 410 -15.29 3.84 -1.25
N LYS A 411 -15.08 2.52 -1.30
CA LYS A 411 -15.94 1.55 -0.60
C LYS A 411 -15.87 1.72 0.93
N PRO A 412 -16.88 1.25 1.68
CA PRO A 412 -16.73 1.04 3.12
C PRO A 412 -15.42 0.27 3.40
N PRO A 413 -14.67 0.64 4.44
CA PRO A 413 -15.12 1.42 5.60
C PRO A 413 -14.99 2.94 5.49
N ILE A 414 -14.61 3.51 4.33
CA ILE A 414 -14.57 4.97 4.12
C ILE A 414 -15.97 5.56 4.31
N LYS A 415 -16.06 6.58 5.17
CA LYS A 415 -17.33 7.22 5.51
C LYS A 415 -17.58 8.42 4.60
N ILE A 416 -18.58 8.31 3.72
CA ILE A 416 -19.06 9.44 2.93
C ILE A 416 -20.27 10.03 3.66
N LEU A 417 -20.07 11.14 4.36
CA LEU A 417 -21.07 11.71 5.26
C LEU A 417 -22.28 12.27 4.52
N THR A 418 -22.10 12.76 3.29
CA THR A 418 -23.18 13.21 2.38
C THR A 418 -23.90 12.06 1.69
N GLY A 419 -23.57 10.82 2.04
CA GLY A 419 -24.22 9.63 1.53
C GLY A 419 -23.75 9.20 0.13
N ARG A 420 -24.36 8.10 -0.31
CA ARG A 420 -24.04 7.39 -1.56
C ARG A 420 -25.32 7.25 -2.37
N LYS A 421 -25.20 7.29 -3.70
CA LYS A 421 -26.30 6.87 -4.57
C LYS A 421 -26.40 5.34 -4.53
N SER A 422 -27.60 4.85 -4.24
CA SER A 422 -27.98 3.43 -4.30
C SER A 422 -27.94 2.88 -5.72
#